data_AF-A0A9P5PN99-F1
#
_entry.id   AF-A0A9P5PN99-F1
#
_cell.length_a   1.000
_cell.length_b   1.000
_cell.length_c   1.000
_cell.angle_alpha   90.00
_cell.angle_beta   90.00
_cell.angle_gamma   90.00
#
_symmetry.space_group_name_H-M   'P 1'
#
loop_
_entity.id
_entity.type
_entity.pdbx_description
1 polymer ?
#
loop_
_entity_poly.entity_id
_entity_poly.type
_entity_poly.pdbx_seq_one_letter_code
_entity_poly.pdbx_strand_id
1 'polypeptide(L)'
;MSELTLSQELKVILTAVICEALLLGVQSVVTIVGLYTVWSRDLRKSFVNRLLVGIIILLFCMSACTLSLTIWAYMAALEELSGSFDPTAIFNKVLTVTMIFQRLAYFISDSLVVWRAWILWDRSIFVRMLLIVCLLGTITATFAQGGLAINHQVRQTGGFTPELGVKTLMFTLPLLLTNLCATILIGIRIWQYRRNIMRHLSRSGSRKTYLHTVLVIFLESSALYSVFWILAVLAAIGNVISLEATTAIIISLPYVTSIYPIIVIIMVAIQRNGEYEFSTISMPASHTDSSSCVVPDTPYRHSFELNSSHQII
;
A
#
# COMPACT_ATOMS: atom_id res chain seq x y z
N MET A 1 23.98 36.78 -7.33
CA MET A 1 22.76 35.95 -7.30
C MET A 1 21.63 36.87 -6.84
N SER A 2 20.72 37.23 -7.74
CA SER A 2 19.78 38.37 -7.58
C SER A 2 18.60 38.06 -6.64
N GLU A 3 18.03 39.06 -5.96
CA GLU A 3 16.82 38.90 -5.13
C GLU A 3 15.67 38.17 -5.85
N LEU A 4 15.56 38.38 -7.17
CA LEU A 4 14.62 37.67 -8.04
C LEU A 4 14.80 36.15 -8.02
N THR A 5 16.02 35.64 -8.04
CA THR A 5 16.29 34.19 -8.01
C THR A 5 15.97 33.61 -6.64
N LEU A 6 16.26 34.33 -5.56
CA LEU A 6 15.92 33.90 -4.19
C LEU A 6 14.40 33.81 -3.98
N SER A 7 13.65 34.80 -4.48
CA SER A 7 12.19 34.83 -4.39
C SER A 7 11.52 33.68 -5.15
N GLN A 8 12.15 33.21 -6.23
CA GLN A 8 11.63 32.13 -7.06
C GLN A 8 11.90 30.76 -6.44
N GLU A 9 13.09 30.53 -5.90
CA GLU A 9 13.43 29.31 -5.15
C GLU A 9 12.51 29.13 -3.92
N LEU A 10 12.27 30.20 -3.17
CA LEU A 10 11.40 30.15 -1.99
C LEU A 10 9.95 29.76 -2.35
N LYS A 11 9.43 30.27 -3.47
CA LYS A 11 8.08 29.90 -3.96
C LYS A 11 8.00 28.42 -4.30
N VAL A 12 8.99 27.87 -5.00
CA VAL A 12 9.02 26.45 -5.38
C VAL A 12 9.05 25.56 -4.14
N ILE A 13 9.90 25.88 -3.16
CA ILE A 13 9.99 25.14 -1.89
C ILE A 13 8.66 25.18 -1.13
N LEU A 14 8.09 26.37 -0.98
CA LEU A 14 6.82 26.55 -0.26
C LEU A 14 5.69 25.75 -0.94
N THR A 15 5.59 25.81 -2.27
CA THR A 15 4.60 25.03 -3.01
C THR A 15 4.80 23.53 -2.81
N ALA A 16 6.04 23.03 -2.87
CA ALA A 16 6.33 21.61 -2.64
C ALA A 16 5.92 21.14 -1.24
N VAL A 17 6.29 21.89 -0.19
CA VAL A 17 5.94 21.56 1.20
C VAL A 17 4.42 21.60 1.43
N ILE A 18 3.72 22.58 0.85
CA ILE A 18 2.26 22.66 0.93
C ILE A 18 1.63 21.45 0.24
N CYS A 19 2.10 21.06 -0.95
CA CYS A 19 1.62 19.89 -1.65
C CYS A 19 1.84 18.61 -0.82
N GLU A 20 3.03 18.42 -0.26
CA GLU A 20 3.34 17.28 0.62
C GLU A 20 2.45 17.24 1.88
N ALA A 21 2.22 18.39 2.51
CA ALA A 21 1.36 18.50 3.69
C ALA A 21 -0.11 18.17 3.36
N LEU A 22 -0.62 18.66 2.22
CA LEU A 22 -1.97 18.34 1.75
C LEU A 22 -2.12 16.84 1.47
N LEU A 23 -1.14 16.23 0.80
CA LEU A 23 -1.14 14.80 0.52
C LEU A 23 -1.04 13.95 1.80
N LEU A 24 -0.24 14.37 2.79
CA LEU A 24 -0.22 13.74 4.11
C LEU A 24 -1.57 13.87 4.80
N GLY A 25 -2.24 15.02 4.66
CA GLY A 25 -3.61 15.23 5.16
C GLY A 25 -4.59 14.22 4.58
N VAL A 26 -4.59 14.05 3.25
CA VAL A 26 -5.40 13.02 2.57
C VAL A 26 -5.07 11.62 3.08
N GLN A 27 -3.78 11.29 3.17
CA GLN A 27 -3.33 10.01 3.69
C GLN A 27 -3.77 9.78 5.14
N SER A 28 -3.77 10.83 5.98
CA SER A 28 -4.23 10.77 7.36
C SER A 28 -5.70 10.39 7.43
N VAL A 29 -6.56 11.07 6.65
CA VAL A 29 -7.99 10.78 6.59
C VAL A 29 -8.23 9.33 6.15
N VAL A 30 -7.60 8.91 5.06
CA VAL A 30 -7.76 7.53 4.54
C VAL A 30 -7.26 6.50 5.55
N THR A 31 -6.14 6.77 6.24
CA THR A 31 -5.61 5.92 7.32
C THR A 31 -6.60 5.79 8.46
N ILE A 32 -7.19 6.89 8.93
CA ILE A 32 -8.19 6.90 9.99
C ILE A 32 -9.42 6.08 9.57
N VAL A 33 -9.94 6.30 8.36
CA VAL A 33 -11.09 5.55 7.83
C VAL A 33 -10.76 4.05 7.71
N GLY A 34 -9.56 3.71 7.24
CA GLY A 34 -9.10 2.31 7.14
C GLY A 34 -9.01 1.63 8.50
N LEU A 35 -8.40 2.30 9.48
CA LEU A 35 -8.29 1.80 10.86
C LEU A 35 -9.66 1.65 11.50
N TYR A 36 -10.53 2.64 11.36
CA TYR A 36 -11.91 2.61 11.86
C TYR A 36 -12.69 1.44 11.23
N THR A 37 -12.55 1.23 9.92
CA THR A 37 -13.22 0.14 9.20
C THR A 37 -12.75 -1.23 9.71
N VAL A 38 -11.45 -1.40 9.94
CA VAL A 38 -10.89 -2.65 10.48
C VAL A 38 -11.26 -2.85 11.96
N TRP A 39 -11.35 -1.75 12.72
CA TRP A 39 -11.75 -1.77 14.13
C TRP A 39 -13.21 -2.15 14.30
N SER A 40 -14.12 -1.44 13.64
CA SER A 40 -15.57 -1.61 13.73
C SER A 40 -16.06 -2.96 13.23
N ARG A 41 -15.32 -3.60 12.31
CA ARG A 41 -15.72 -4.85 11.67
C ARG A 41 -15.03 -6.09 12.24
N ASP A 42 -14.35 -5.97 13.39
CA ASP A 42 -13.65 -7.08 14.05
C ASP A 42 -12.65 -7.85 13.15
N LEU A 43 -12.17 -7.20 12.08
CA LEU A 43 -11.31 -7.84 11.10
C LEU A 43 -9.94 -8.20 11.70
N ARG A 44 -9.57 -7.60 12.84
CA ARG A 44 -8.32 -7.84 13.57
C ARG A 44 -8.18 -9.24 14.16
N LYS A 45 -9.23 -10.05 14.17
CA LYS A 45 -9.15 -11.45 14.68
C LYS A 45 -8.19 -12.31 13.85
N SER A 46 -8.03 -12.02 12.56
CA SER A 46 -7.05 -12.71 11.71
C SER A 46 -5.65 -12.11 11.85
N PHE A 47 -4.64 -12.97 12.00
CA PHE A 47 -3.21 -12.56 11.99
C PHE A 47 -2.86 -11.72 10.77
N VAL A 48 -3.35 -12.12 9.59
CA VAL A 48 -3.11 -11.41 8.32
C VAL A 48 -3.63 -9.97 8.38
N ASN A 49 -4.82 -9.77 8.93
CA ASN A 49 -5.42 -8.44 9.02
C ASN A 49 -4.69 -7.56 10.04
N ARG A 50 -4.16 -8.13 11.13
CA ARG A 50 -3.29 -7.39 12.06
C ARG A 50 -1.97 -6.97 11.41
N LEU A 51 -1.37 -7.87 10.64
CA LEU A 51 -0.16 -7.57 9.88
C LEU A 51 -0.40 -6.43 8.88
N LEU A 52 -1.51 -6.48 8.14
CA LEU A 52 -1.90 -5.42 7.20
C LEU A 52 -2.11 -4.07 7.89
N VAL A 53 -2.75 -4.04 9.06
CA VAL A 53 -2.88 -2.81 9.87
C VAL A 53 -1.52 -2.28 10.31
N GLY A 54 -0.62 -3.16 10.77
CA GLY A 54 0.73 -2.79 11.14
C GLY A 54 1.50 -2.15 9.97
N ILE A 55 1.34 -2.72 8.77
CA ILE A 55 1.93 -2.16 7.54
C ILE A 55 1.36 -0.77 7.23
N ILE A 56 0.04 -0.56 7.34
CA ILE A 56 -0.57 0.76 7.11
C ILE A 56 0.00 1.81 8.07
N ILE A 57 0.06 1.48 9.37
CA ILE A 57 0.59 2.39 10.40
C ILE A 57 2.06 2.71 10.11
N LEU A 58 2.85 1.69 9.74
CA LEU A 58 4.25 1.88 9.37
C LEU A 58 4.39 2.83 8.17
N LEU A 59 3.63 2.63 7.09
CA LEU A 59 3.66 3.50 5.91
C LEU A 59 3.27 4.95 6.24
N PHE A 60 2.28 5.13 7.12
CA PHE A 60 1.90 6.45 7.64
C PHE A 60 3.02 7.12 8.43
N CYS A 61 3.62 6.41 9.39
CA CYS A 61 4.74 6.93 10.18
C CYS A 61 5.92 7.32 9.29
N MET A 62 6.27 6.49 8.30
CA MET A 62 7.37 6.78 7.37
C MET A 62 7.10 8.05 6.55
N SER A 63 5.86 8.25 6.11
CA SER A 63 5.45 9.46 5.37
C SER A 63 5.47 10.71 6.26
N ALA A 64 4.97 10.61 7.50
CA ALA A 64 4.97 11.70 8.48
C ALA A 64 6.39 12.10 8.93
N CYS A 65 7.28 11.11 9.14
CA CYS A 65 8.68 11.35 9.44
C CYS A 65 9.39 12.04 8.27
N THR A 66 9.09 11.62 7.04
CA THR A 66 9.67 12.23 5.83
C THR A 66 9.31 13.72 5.74
N LEU A 67 8.02 14.07 5.85
CA LEU A 67 7.59 15.48 5.84
C LEU A 67 8.22 16.28 6.98
N SER A 68 8.23 15.72 8.20
CA SER A 68 8.84 16.37 9.36
C SER A 68 10.32 16.68 9.15
N LEU A 69 11.08 15.73 8.59
CA LEU A 69 12.49 15.91 8.26
C LEU A 69 12.69 16.94 7.15
N THR A 70 11.86 16.93 6.11
CA THR A 70 11.88 17.91 5.02
C THR A 70 11.68 19.34 5.56
N ILE A 71 10.66 19.55 6.41
CA ILE A 71 10.41 20.86 7.03
C ILE A 71 11.61 21.29 7.87
N TRP A 72 12.17 20.38 8.68
CA TRP A 72 13.33 20.70 9.51
C TRP A 72 14.56 21.08 8.68
N ALA A 73 14.83 20.36 7.59
CA ALA A 73 15.95 20.66 6.70
C ALA A 73 15.81 22.05 6.04
N TYR A 74 14.60 22.44 5.63
CA TYR A 74 14.37 23.78 5.08
C TYR A 74 14.50 24.87 6.14
N MET A 75 14.04 24.65 7.37
CA MET A 75 14.24 25.59 8.48
C MET A 75 15.73 25.80 8.78
N ALA A 76 16.52 24.72 8.84
CA ALA A 76 17.96 24.79 9.04
C ALA A 76 18.70 25.52 7.89
N ALA A 77 18.23 25.36 6.65
CA ALA A 77 18.77 26.08 5.51
C ALA A 77 18.49 27.59 5.58
N LEU A 78 17.34 28.01 6.10
CA LEU A 78 17.05 29.44 6.31
C LEU A 78 17.96 30.07 7.38
N GLU A 79 18.36 29.30 8.39
CA GLU A 79 19.32 29.76 9.42
C GLU A 79 20.74 29.97 8.85
N GLU A 80 21.16 29.22 7.82
CA GLU A 80 22.43 29.45 7.11
C GLU A 80 22.51 30.82 6.46
N LEU A 81 21.40 31.26 5.84
CA LEU A 81 21.32 32.61 5.26
C LEU A 81 21.49 33.71 6.31
N SER A 82 21.29 33.39 7.60
CA SER A 82 21.56 34.30 8.73
C SER A 82 23.01 34.26 9.24
N GLY A 83 23.87 33.37 8.69
CA GLY A 83 25.31 33.34 8.91
C GLY A 83 25.80 32.52 10.11
N SER A 84 24.97 31.64 10.69
CA SER A 84 25.28 30.96 11.96
C SER A 84 25.78 29.51 11.85
N PHE A 85 25.61 28.83 10.70
CA PHE A 85 25.83 27.38 10.60
C PHE A 85 26.10 26.91 9.15
N ASP A 86 26.86 25.81 8.95
CA ASP A 86 26.98 25.10 7.66
C ASP A 86 26.02 23.87 7.65
N PRO A 87 24.81 23.99 7.08
CA PRO A 87 23.79 22.95 7.09
C PRO A 87 23.93 21.98 5.93
N THR A 88 24.93 22.14 5.05
CA THR A 88 25.10 21.28 3.87
C THR A 88 25.21 19.80 4.28
N ALA A 89 25.93 19.52 5.36
CA ALA A 89 26.05 18.17 5.92
C ALA A 89 24.72 17.64 6.50
N ILE A 90 23.92 18.50 7.11
CA ILE A 90 22.60 18.16 7.67
C ILE A 90 21.60 17.87 6.55
N PHE A 91 21.52 18.75 5.56
CA PHE A 91 20.62 18.64 4.43
C PHE A 91 20.86 17.33 3.65
N ASN A 92 22.13 17.00 3.40
CA ASN A 92 22.52 15.74 2.76
C ASN A 92 22.09 14.50 3.54
N LYS A 93 22.22 14.52 4.88
CA LYS A 93 21.76 13.42 5.74
C LYS A 93 20.25 13.28 5.71
N VAL A 94 19.52 14.40 5.78
CA VAL A 94 18.06 14.39 5.71
C VAL A 94 17.58 13.81 4.38
N LEU A 95 18.11 14.29 3.25
CA LEU A 95 17.78 13.77 1.93
C LEU A 95 18.05 12.26 1.82
N THR A 96 19.14 11.77 2.43
CA THR A 96 19.45 10.35 2.42
C THR A 96 18.40 9.54 3.20
N VAL A 97 18.01 10.01 4.39
CA VAL A 97 17.00 9.34 5.23
C VAL A 97 15.63 9.35 4.56
N THR A 98 15.21 10.48 3.98
CA THR A 98 13.92 10.58 3.27
C THR A 98 13.88 9.65 2.06
N MET A 99 14.96 9.57 1.28
CA MET A 99 15.08 8.60 0.19
C MET A 99 14.95 7.14 0.67
N ILE A 100 15.61 6.79 1.78
CA ILE A 100 15.51 5.43 2.35
C ILE A 100 14.06 5.13 2.76
N PHE A 101 13.40 6.06 3.44
CA PHE A 101 12.02 5.86 3.89
C PHE A 101 11.05 5.71 2.73
N GLN A 102 11.16 6.55 1.70
CA GLN A 102 10.33 6.43 0.49
C GLN A 102 10.57 5.10 -0.22
N ARG A 103 11.83 4.67 -0.37
CA ARG A 103 12.17 3.38 -1.02
C ARG A 103 11.63 2.17 -0.25
N LEU A 104 11.72 2.20 1.07
CA LEU A 104 11.13 1.16 1.91
C LEU A 104 9.61 1.13 1.77
N ALA A 105 8.95 2.29 1.72
CA ALA A 105 7.51 2.37 1.49
C ALA A 105 7.12 1.80 0.12
N TYR A 106 7.87 2.12 -0.94
CA TYR A 106 7.67 1.54 -2.26
C TYR A 106 7.81 0.02 -2.27
N PHE A 107 8.87 -0.50 -1.65
CA PHE A 107 9.09 -1.94 -1.56
C PHE A 107 7.99 -2.67 -0.79
N ILE A 108 7.53 -2.11 0.33
CA ILE A 108 6.45 -2.68 1.14
C ILE A 108 5.16 -2.75 0.33
N SER A 109 4.80 -1.67 -0.37
CA SER A 109 3.59 -1.63 -1.18
C SER A 109 3.65 -2.56 -2.39
N ASP A 110 4.78 -2.66 -3.09
CA ASP A 110 4.97 -3.63 -4.17
C ASP A 110 4.89 -5.07 -3.65
N SER A 111 5.44 -5.34 -2.46
CA SER A 111 5.32 -6.64 -1.81
C SER A 111 3.87 -7.01 -1.52
N LEU A 112 3.01 -6.03 -1.18
CA LEU A 112 1.57 -6.26 -1.01
C LEU A 112 0.88 -6.57 -2.35
N VAL A 113 1.31 -5.95 -3.45
CA VAL A 113 0.80 -6.28 -4.79
C VAL A 113 1.13 -7.72 -5.15
N VAL A 114 2.40 -8.09 -4.99
CA VAL A 114 2.92 -9.44 -5.26
C VAL A 114 2.26 -10.48 -4.36
N TRP A 115 2.11 -10.19 -3.06
CA TRP A 115 1.49 -11.09 -2.10
C TRP A 115 0.04 -11.43 -2.49
N ARG A 116 -0.73 -10.47 -3.01
CA ARG A 116 -2.10 -10.72 -3.48
C ARG A 116 -2.13 -11.60 -4.72
N ALA A 117 -1.21 -11.40 -5.67
CA ALA A 117 -1.06 -12.29 -6.82
C ALA A 117 -0.63 -13.70 -6.39
N TRP A 118 0.26 -13.80 -5.40
CA TRP A 118 0.76 -15.06 -4.87
C TRP A 118 -0.33 -15.94 -4.26
N ILE A 119 -1.19 -15.36 -3.41
CA ILE A 119 -2.32 -16.07 -2.79
C ILE A 119 -3.25 -16.64 -3.86
N LEU A 120 -3.43 -15.91 -4.95
CA LEU A 120 -4.34 -16.29 -6.03
C LEU A 120 -3.82 -17.48 -6.86
N TRP A 121 -2.50 -17.64 -6.92
CA TRP A 121 -1.79 -18.64 -7.70
C TRP A 121 -1.10 -19.69 -6.81
N ASP A 122 -1.86 -20.26 -5.87
CA ASP A 122 -1.32 -21.21 -4.88
C ASP A 122 -0.68 -22.47 -5.50
N ARG A 123 -1.20 -22.93 -6.66
CA ARG A 123 -0.78 -24.19 -7.28
C ARG A 123 0.31 -24.09 -8.35
N SER A 124 0.67 -22.90 -8.84
CA SER A 124 1.62 -22.77 -9.97
C SER A 124 2.99 -22.29 -9.51
N ILE A 125 3.95 -23.21 -9.43
CA ILE A 125 5.32 -22.91 -9.01
C ILE A 125 6.01 -21.89 -9.94
N PHE A 126 5.69 -21.93 -11.25
CA PHE A 126 6.27 -21.01 -12.24
C PHE A 126 5.92 -19.55 -11.95
N VAL A 127 4.64 -19.26 -11.67
CA VAL A 127 4.18 -17.91 -11.35
C VAL A 127 4.81 -17.41 -10.05
N ARG A 128 4.97 -18.29 -9.06
CA ARG A 128 5.65 -17.99 -7.80
C ARG A 128 7.11 -17.62 -8.01
N MET A 129 7.84 -18.40 -8.82
CA MET A 129 9.23 -18.10 -9.16
C MET A 129 9.35 -16.77 -9.90
N LEU A 130 8.46 -16.49 -10.86
CA LEU A 130 8.44 -15.21 -11.58
C LEU A 130 8.24 -14.03 -10.63
N LEU A 131 7.27 -14.12 -9.70
CA LEU A 131 7.00 -13.08 -8.71
C LEU A 131 8.19 -12.85 -7.77
N ILE A 132 8.87 -13.92 -7.32
CA ILE A 132 10.08 -13.81 -6.50
C ILE A 132 11.20 -13.14 -7.27
N VAL A 133 11.43 -13.52 -8.52
CA VAL A 133 12.46 -12.92 -9.38
C VAL A 133 12.19 -11.44 -9.60
N CYS A 134 10.94 -11.05 -9.86
CA CYS A 134 10.54 -9.64 -9.92
C CYS A 134 10.85 -8.90 -8.62
N LEU A 135 10.47 -9.45 -7.47
CA LEU A 135 10.72 -8.82 -6.16
C LEU A 135 12.22 -8.68 -5.87
N LEU A 136 13.02 -9.70 -6.18
CA LEU A 136 14.48 -9.66 -6.06
C LEU A 136 15.09 -8.62 -7.03
N GLY A 137 14.53 -8.47 -8.22
CA GLY A 137 14.88 -7.41 -9.16
C GLY A 137 14.66 -6.02 -8.56
N THR A 138 13.51 -5.80 -7.92
CA THR A 138 13.21 -4.54 -7.23
C THR A 138 14.18 -4.28 -6.08
N ILE A 139 14.47 -5.30 -5.26
CA ILE A 139 15.44 -5.20 -4.15
C ILE A 139 16.82 -4.82 -4.68
N THR A 140 17.34 -5.59 -5.63
CA THR A 140 18.69 -5.38 -6.19
C THR A 140 18.82 -4.01 -6.84
N ALA A 141 17.82 -3.55 -7.58
CA ALA A 141 17.79 -2.20 -8.14
C ALA A 141 17.80 -1.11 -7.05
N THR A 142 17.00 -1.28 -5.99
CA THR A 142 16.90 -0.34 -4.87
C THR A 142 18.23 -0.20 -4.11
N PHE A 143 18.87 -1.34 -3.80
CA PHE A 143 20.14 -1.38 -3.08
C PHE A 143 21.32 -0.92 -3.94
N ALA A 144 21.38 -1.33 -5.21
CA ALA A 144 22.43 -0.88 -6.13
C ALA A 144 22.39 0.65 -6.32
N GLN A 145 21.20 1.22 -6.51
CA GLN A 145 21.04 2.67 -6.62
C GLN A 145 21.33 3.39 -5.30
N GLY A 146 20.98 2.80 -4.15
CA GLY A 146 21.31 3.34 -2.82
C GLY A 146 22.82 3.41 -2.59
N GLY A 147 23.53 2.32 -2.91
CA GLY A 147 24.98 2.28 -2.84
C GLY A 147 25.65 3.27 -3.79
N LEU A 148 25.12 3.42 -5.02
CA LEU A 148 25.63 4.40 -5.98
C LEU A 148 25.39 5.84 -5.53
N ALA A 149 24.23 6.14 -4.94
CA ALA A 149 23.91 7.46 -4.40
C ALA A 149 24.89 7.87 -3.28
N ILE A 150 25.12 6.97 -2.32
CA ILE A 150 26.07 7.20 -1.22
C ILE A 150 27.49 7.38 -1.76
N ASN A 151 27.93 6.56 -2.71
CA ASN A 151 29.28 6.65 -3.28
C ASN A 151 29.48 7.96 -4.07
N HIS A 152 28.46 8.42 -4.80
CA HIS A 152 28.50 9.68 -5.52
C HIS A 152 28.56 10.89 -4.57
N GLN A 153 27.86 10.80 -3.44
CA GLN A 153 27.80 11.85 -2.41
C GLN A 153 29.09 11.94 -1.59
N VAL A 154 29.79 10.82 -1.40
CA VAL A 154 31.13 10.77 -0.78
C VAL A 154 32.22 11.31 -1.71
N ARG A 155 32.03 11.23 -3.04
CA ARG A 155 33.04 11.59 -4.05
C ARG A 155 32.93 13.02 -4.61
N GLN A 156 31.82 13.73 -4.41
CA GLN A 156 31.65 15.10 -4.95
C GLN A 156 31.45 16.15 -3.85
N THR A 157 32.47 17.00 -3.67
CA THR A 157 32.48 18.22 -2.84
C THR A 157 31.86 19.44 -3.55
N GLY A 158 30.81 19.25 -4.35
CA GLY A 158 30.07 20.36 -4.95
C GLY A 158 29.57 20.08 -6.36
N GLY A 159 28.26 20.19 -6.55
CA GLY A 159 27.61 20.20 -7.86
C GLY A 159 26.56 19.10 -8.02
N PHE A 160 25.29 19.46 -7.87
CA PHE A 160 24.16 18.66 -8.34
C PHE A 160 24.26 18.51 -9.87
N THR A 161 24.72 17.36 -10.36
CA THR A 161 24.65 17.02 -11.79
C THR A 161 23.26 16.45 -12.13
N PRO A 162 22.60 16.91 -13.21
CA PRO A 162 21.26 16.51 -13.62
C PRO A 162 21.24 15.13 -14.32
N GLU A 163 21.83 14.10 -13.69
CA GLU A 163 21.66 12.70 -14.07
C GLU A 163 20.41 12.07 -13.41
N LEU A 164 19.50 12.90 -12.90
CA LEU A 164 18.33 12.50 -12.14
C LEU A 164 17.42 11.55 -12.94
N GLY A 165 17.30 11.74 -14.27
CA GLY A 165 16.45 10.93 -15.14
C GLY A 165 16.88 9.47 -15.23
N VAL A 166 18.14 9.20 -15.61
CA VAL A 166 18.66 7.83 -15.79
C VAL A 166 18.67 7.07 -14.47
N LYS A 167 19.08 7.72 -13.37
CA LYS A 167 19.10 7.11 -12.04
C LYS A 167 17.67 6.80 -11.56
N THR A 168 16.70 7.67 -11.81
CA THR A 168 15.29 7.43 -11.45
C THR A 168 14.70 6.30 -12.29
N LEU A 169 14.96 6.26 -13.60
CA LEU A 169 14.50 5.20 -14.50
C LEU A 169 14.96 3.79 -14.10
N MET A 170 16.23 3.65 -13.70
CA MET A 170 16.78 2.35 -13.26
C MET A 170 16.02 1.76 -12.07
N PHE A 171 15.43 2.60 -11.24
CA PHE A 171 14.61 2.19 -10.11
C PHE A 171 13.15 1.99 -10.51
N THR A 172 12.55 2.99 -11.14
CA THR A 172 11.12 3.00 -11.46
C THR A 172 10.70 1.87 -12.41
N LEU A 173 11.58 1.44 -13.32
CA LEU A 173 11.30 0.38 -14.29
C LEU A 173 11.06 -1.00 -13.64
N PRO A 174 11.95 -1.54 -12.77
CA PRO A 174 11.67 -2.77 -12.02
C PRO A 174 10.37 -2.76 -11.21
N LEU A 175 10.04 -1.62 -10.58
CA LEU A 175 8.80 -1.48 -9.81
C LEU A 175 7.57 -1.53 -10.73
N LEU A 176 7.61 -0.79 -11.84
CA LEU A 176 6.56 -0.83 -12.85
C LEU A 176 6.37 -2.25 -13.41
N LEU A 177 7.45 -2.93 -13.76
CA LEU A 177 7.40 -4.29 -14.30
C LEU A 177 6.81 -5.27 -13.29
N THR A 178 7.23 -5.21 -12.03
CA THR A 178 6.69 -6.07 -10.97
C THR A 178 5.18 -5.88 -10.81
N ASN A 179 4.74 -4.62 -10.79
CA ASN A 179 3.33 -4.28 -10.65
C ASN A 179 2.49 -4.69 -11.88
N LEU A 180 3.00 -4.45 -13.10
CA LEU A 180 2.34 -4.89 -14.33
C LEU A 180 2.25 -6.42 -14.40
N CYS A 181 3.34 -7.14 -14.10
CA CYS A 181 3.33 -8.60 -14.07
C CYS A 181 2.30 -9.12 -13.07
N ALA A 182 2.28 -8.60 -11.84
CA ALA A 182 1.31 -9.01 -10.84
C ALA A 182 -0.13 -8.68 -11.26
N THR A 183 -0.38 -7.49 -11.82
CA THR A 183 -1.69 -7.06 -12.31
C THR A 183 -2.20 -7.95 -13.46
N ILE A 184 -1.33 -8.27 -14.43
CA ILE A 184 -1.64 -9.18 -15.54
C ILE A 184 -1.97 -10.57 -15.02
N LEU A 185 -1.18 -11.10 -14.07
CA LEU A 185 -1.42 -12.41 -13.47
C LEU A 185 -2.76 -12.46 -12.71
N ILE A 186 -3.12 -11.39 -12.00
CA ILE A 186 -4.42 -11.25 -11.34
C ILE A 186 -5.54 -11.27 -12.40
N GLY A 187 -5.38 -10.50 -13.48
CA GLY A 187 -6.34 -10.43 -14.59
C GLY A 187 -6.55 -11.77 -15.30
N ILE A 188 -5.47 -12.50 -15.59
CA ILE A 188 -5.53 -13.84 -16.19
C ILE A 188 -6.33 -14.79 -15.29
N ARG A 189 -6.12 -14.72 -13.97
CA ARG A 189 -6.87 -15.58 -13.06
C ARG A 189 -8.35 -15.24 -13.03
N ILE A 190 -8.71 -13.96 -13.01
CA ILE A 190 -10.11 -13.51 -13.06
C ILE A 190 -10.77 -14.04 -14.34
N TRP A 191 -10.07 -13.96 -15.47
CA TRP A 191 -10.57 -14.49 -16.74
C TRP A 191 -10.77 -16.01 -16.69
N GLN A 192 -9.83 -16.76 -16.13
CA GLN A 192 -9.99 -18.20 -15.90
C GLN A 192 -11.18 -18.51 -14.99
N TYR A 193 -11.35 -17.75 -13.91
CA TYR A 193 -12.45 -17.92 -12.96
C TYR A 193 -13.79 -17.68 -13.64
N ARG A 194 -13.92 -16.60 -14.43
CA ARG A 194 -15.11 -16.29 -15.23
C ARG A 194 -15.41 -17.41 -16.24
N ARG A 195 -14.40 -17.88 -16.98
CA ARG A 195 -14.56 -18.94 -17.98
C ARG A 195 -14.99 -20.27 -17.36
N ASN A 196 -14.48 -20.61 -16.18
CA ASN A 196 -14.85 -21.83 -15.47
C ASN A 196 -16.24 -21.73 -14.83
N ILE A 197 -16.66 -20.56 -14.34
CA ILE A 197 -18.01 -20.33 -13.82
C ILE A 197 -19.05 -20.45 -14.93
N MET A 198 -18.82 -19.80 -16.08
CA MET A 198 -19.75 -19.87 -17.21
C MET A 198 -19.94 -21.30 -17.74
N ARG A 199 -19.01 -22.22 -17.45
CA ARG A 199 -19.10 -23.65 -17.81
C ARG A 199 -19.82 -24.52 -16.79
N HIS A 200 -19.99 -24.05 -15.55
CA HIS A 200 -20.52 -24.86 -14.43
C HIS A 200 -21.66 -24.16 -13.69
N LEU A 201 -22.53 -23.43 -14.41
CA LEU A 201 -23.74 -22.83 -13.83
C LEU A 201 -24.72 -23.94 -13.40
N SER A 202 -24.49 -24.47 -12.21
CA SER A 202 -25.47 -25.19 -11.39
C SER A 202 -25.05 -25.01 -9.93
N ARG A 203 -25.86 -24.23 -9.19
CA ARG A 203 -26.15 -24.47 -7.75
C ARG A 203 -25.26 -23.86 -6.65
N SER A 204 -24.44 -22.82 -6.89
CA SER A 204 -23.83 -22.06 -5.78
C SER A 204 -23.48 -20.62 -6.19
N GLY A 205 -24.43 -19.69 -6.00
CA GLY A 205 -24.40 -18.33 -6.59
C GLY A 205 -23.81 -17.21 -5.71
N SER A 206 -23.91 -17.28 -4.38
CA SER A 206 -23.53 -16.15 -3.51
C SER A 206 -22.01 -16.03 -3.28
N ARG A 207 -21.39 -17.06 -2.69
CA ARG A 207 -19.94 -17.06 -2.35
C ARG A 207 -19.02 -16.91 -3.56
N LYS A 208 -19.42 -17.46 -4.71
CA LYS A 208 -18.66 -17.34 -5.97
C LYS A 208 -18.69 -15.90 -6.51
N THR A 209 -19.82 -15.21 -6.35
CA THR A 209 -19.98 -13.82 -6.76
C THR A 209 -19.15 -12.89 -5.88
N TYR A 210 -19.13 -13.12 -4.56
CA TYR A 210 -18.27 -12.37 -3.62
C TYR A 210 -16.79 -12.45 -4.00
N LEU A 211 -16.26 -13.67 -4.19
CA LEU A 211 -14.86 -13.87 -4.56
C LEU A 211 -14.52 -13.19 -5.88
N HIS A 212 -15.41 -13.27 -6.88
CA HIS A 212 -15.23 -12.57 -8.15
C HIS A 212 -15.12 -11.05 -7.93
N THR A 213 -16.04 -10.44 -7.17
CA THR A 213 -16.04 -8.99 -6.93
C THR A 213 -14.78 -8.53 -6.21
N VAL A 214 -14.32 -9.26 -5.18
CA VAL A 214 -13.07 -8.94 -4.47
C VAL A 214 -11.86 -9.00 -5.42
N LEU A 215 -11.82 -10.00 -6.31
CA LEU A 215 -10.73 -10.10 -7.29
C LEU A 215 -10.75 -8.95 -8.31
N VAL A 216 -11.93 -8.52 -8.77
CA VAL A 216 -12.04 -7.36 -9.67
C VAL A 216 -11.55 -6.09 -8.98
N ILE A 217 -11.93 -5.85 -7.72
CA ILE A 217 -11.42 -4.72 -6.92
C ILE A 217 -9.88 -4.77 -6.82
N PHE A 218 -9.30 -5.95 -6.62
CA PHE A 218 -7.85 -6.11 -6.59
C PHE A 218 -7.19 -5.77 -7.93
N LEU A 219 -7.81 -6.18 -9.04
CA LEU A 219 -7.32 -5.84 -10.37
C LEU A 219 -7.38 -4.33 -10.63
N GLU A 220 -8.54 -3.71 -10.36
CA GLU A 220 -8.79 -2.29 -10.59
C GLU A 220 -7.81 -1.41 -9.79
N SER A 221 -7.66 -1.70 -8.50
CA SER A 221 -6.72 -0.98 -7.64
C SER A 221 -5.26 -1.15 -8.09
N SER A 222 -4.85 -2.34 -8.51
CA SER A 222 -3.46 -2.58 -8.98
C SER A 222 -3.19 -1.95 -10.35
N ALA A 223 -4.19 -1.91 -11.22
CA ALA A 223 -4.12 -1.19 -12.49
C ALA A 223 -3.96 0.32 -12.25
N LEU A 224 -4.75 0.91 -11.34
CA LEU A 224 -4.60 2.31 -10.95
C LEU A 224 -3.20 2.59 -10.40
N TYR A 225 -2.68 1.72 -9.53
CA TYR A 225 -1.32 1.85 -9.01
C TYR A 225 -0.26 1.77 -10.12
N SER A 226 -0.44 0.88 -11.10
CA SER A 226 0.44 0.77 -12.27
C SER A 226 0.43 2.04 -13.12
N VAL A 227 -0.71 2.73 -13.27
CA VAL A 227 -0.82 4.00 -14.00
C VAL A 227 0.06 5.07 -13.37
N PHE A 228 0.07 5.19 -12.03
CA PHE A 228 0.96 6.15 -11.35
C PHE A 228 2.44 5.86 -11.60
N TRP A 229 2.83 4.58 -11.64
CA TRP A 229 4.20 4.21 -12.00
C TRP A 229 4.53 4.51 -13.47
N ILE A 230 3.59 4.36 -14.40
CA ILE A 230 3.78 4.78 -15.80
C ILE A 230 3.99 6.29 -15.87
N LEU A 231 3.18 7.07 -15.16
CA LEU A 231 3.34 8.52 -15.07
C LEU A 231 4.71 8.90 -14.48
N ALA A 232 5.19 8.16 -13.48
CA ALA A 232 6.53 8.32 -12.91
C ALA A 232 7.65 8.05 -13.93
N VAL A 233 7.49 7.03 -14.78
CA VAL A 233 8.45 6.76 -15.87
C VAL A 233 8.42 7.88 -16.90
N LEU A 234 7.25 8.34 -17.30
CA LEU A 234 7.11 9.46 -18.26
C LEU A 234 7.72 10.75 -17.71
N ALA A 235 7.53 11.01 -16.41
CA ALA A 235 8.19 12.09 -15.68
C ALA A 235 9.72 11.96 -15.70
N ALA A 236 10.25 10.75 -15.54
CA ALA A 236 11.69 10.50 -15.48
C ALA A 236 12.40 10.57 -16.85
N ILE A 237 11.69 10.32 -17.96
CA ILE A 237 12.25 10.41 -19.33
C ILE A 237 12.58 11.88 -19.69
N GLY A 238 11.93 12.85 -19.06
CA GLY A 238 12.08 14.27 -19.37
C GLY A 238 11.49 14.63 -20.75
N ASN A 239 11.14 15.90 -20.96
CA ASN A 239 10.59 16.44 -22.23
C ASN A 239 9.22 15.90 -22.70
N VAL A 240 8.61 14.91 -22.02
CA VAL A 240 7.27 14.39 -22.38
C VAL A 240 6.16 15.17 -21.68
N ILE A 241 6.40 15.58 -20.44
CA ILE A 241 5.45 16.32 -19.59
C ILE A 241 6.11 17.59 -19.06
N SER A 242 5.30 18.59 -18.69
CA SER A 242 5.81 19.86 -18.17
C SER A 242 6.61 19.65 -16.87
N LEU A 243 7.54 20.56 -16.59
CA LEU A 243 8.35 20.52 -15.36
C LEU A 243 7.47 20.56 -14.10
N GLU A 244 6.41 21.37 -14.12
CA GLU A 244 5.44 21.45 -13.03
C GLU A 244 4.71 20.12 -12.80
N ALA A 245 4.25 19.47 -13.88
CA ALA A 245 3.59 18.17 -13.80
C ALA A 245 4.55 17.07 -13.31
N THR A 246 5.80 17.11 -13.77
CA THR A 246 6.87 16.20 -13.31
C THR A 246 7.07 16.29 -11.80
N THR A 247 7.22 17.51 -11.28
CA THR A 247 7.39 17.77 -9.86
C THR A 247 6.17 17.31 -9.05
N ALA A 248 4.96 17.61 -9.52
CA ALA A 248 3.73 17.18 -8.86
C ALA A 248 3.61 15.64 -8.80
N ILE A 249 3.94 14.94 -9.90
CA ILE A 249 3.95 13.48 -9.94
C ILE A 249 4.95 12.92 -8.94
N ILE A 250 6.21 13.38 -8.95
CA ILE A 250 7.26 12.89 -8.07
C ILE A 250 6.90 13.10 -6.59
N ILE A 251 6.38 14.27 -6.24
CA ILE A 251 5.94 14.59 -4.87
C ILE A 251 4.77 13.69 -4.45
N SER A 252 3.86 13.35 -5.36
CA SER A 252 2.67 12.54 -5.05
C SER A 252 2.94 11.04 -4.84
N LEU A 253 3.99 10.48 -5.45
CA LEU A 253 4.24 9.04 -5.49
C LEU A 253 4.36 8.35 -4.11
N PRO A 254 5.09 8.90 -3.11
CA PRO A 254 5.16 8.31 -1.77
C PRO A 254 3.79 8.17 -1.10
N TYR A 255 2.94 9.18 -1.28
CA TYR A 255 1.62 9.24 -0.69
C TYR A 255 0.65 8.29 -1.40
N VAL A 256 0.65 8.28 -2.74
CA VAL A 256 -0.13 7.30 -3.53
C VAL A 256 0.24 5.88 -3.13
N THR A 257 1.53 5.61 -2.98
CA THR A 257 2.02 4.29 -2.60
C THR A 257 1.58 3.88 -1.19
N SER A 258 1.48 4.83 -0.27
CA SER A 258 1.04 4.56 1.11
C SER A 258 -0.49 4.47 1.24
N ILE A 259 -1.23 5.25 0.44
CA ILE A 259 -2.70 5.26 0.40
C ILE A 259 -3.25 3.98 -0.22
N TYR A 260 -2.56 3.46 -1.23
CA TYR A 260 -3.00 2.32 -2.03
C TYR A 260 -3.43 1.08 -1.20
N PRO A 261 -2.60 0.55 -0.28
CA PRO A 261 -2.98 -0.60 0.54
C PRO A 261 -4.23 -0.37 1.39
N ILE A 262 -4.44 0.88 1.83
CA ILE A 262 -5.54 1.26 2.70
C ILE A 262 -6.86 1.20 1.94
N ILE A 263 -6.88 1.74 0.71
CA ILE A 263 -8.05 1.68 -0.19
C ILE A 263 -8.45 0.22 -0.43
N VAL A 264 -7.46 -0.65 -0.70
CA VAL A 264 -7.70 -2.08 -0.92
C VAL A 264 -8.37 -2.71 0.30
N ILE A 265 -7.90 -2.42 1.51
CA ILE A 265 -8.46 -2.95 2.75
C ILE A 265 -9.88 -2.45 3.00
N ILE A 266 -10.14 -1.16 2.77
CA ILE A 266 -11.48 -0.57 2.88
C ILE A 266 -12.43 -1.26 1.90
N MET A 267 -12.04 -1.41 0.63
CA MET A 267 -12.87 -2.03 -0.40
C MET A 267 -13.19 -3.50 -0.08
N VAL A 268 -12.20 -4.29 0.38
CA VAL A 268 -12.42 -5.68 0.81
C VAL A 268 -13.36 -5.75 2.01
N ALA A 269 -13.18 -4.85 2.98
CA ALA A 269 -14.02 -4.80 4.15
C ALA A 269 -15.48 -4.52 3.76
N ILE A 270 -15.72 -3.54 2.88
CA ILE A 270 -17.05 -3.19 2.35
C ILE A 270 -17.70 -4.40 1.68
N GLN A 271 -16.98 -5.08 0.78
CA GLN A 271 -17.51 -6.22 0.05
C GLN A 271 -17.91 -7.38 0.97
N ARG A 272 -17.16 -7.61 2.06
CA ARG A 272 -17.46 -8.66 3.05
C ARG A 272 -18.79 -8.39 3.77
N ASN A 273 -19.16 -7.12 3.99
CA ASN A 273 -20.44 -6.78 4.62
C ASN A 273 -21.63 -7.08 3.71
N GLY A 274 -21.52 -6.74 2.42
CA GLY A 274 -22.58 -7.05 1.45
C GLY A 274 -22.88 -8.55 1.36
N GLU A 275 -21.86 -9.41 1.53
CA GLU A 275 -22.06 -10.86 1.59
C GLU A 275 -22.80 -11.30 2.87
N TYR A 276 -22.46 -10.73 4.04
CA TYR A 276 -23.14 -11.05 5.31
C TYR A 276 -24.60 -10.60 5.32
N GLU A 277 -24.90 -9.38 4.88
CA GLU A 277 -26.27 -8.86 4.80
C GLU A 277 -27.11 -9.69 3.81
N PHE A 278 -26.59 -9.95 2.61
CA PHE A 278 -27.29 -10.77 1.62
C PHE A 278 -27.55 -12.20 2.13
N SER A 279 -26.58 -12.81 2.79
CA SER A 279 -26.73 -14.15 3.37
C SER A 279 -27.81 -14.18 4.45
N THR A 280 -27.89 -13.13 5.28
CA THR A 280 -28.89 -13.02 6.37
C THR A 280 -30.31 -12.84 5.82
N ILE A 281 -30.49 -12.04 4.76
CA ILE A 281 -31.80 -11.81 4.11
C ILE A 281 -32.28 -13.06 3.37
N SER A 282 -31.36 -13.87 2.83
CA SER A 282 -31.70 -15.07 2.06
C SER A 282 -32.00 -16.32 2.89
N MET A 283 -31.82 -16.29 4.22
CA MET A 283 -32.29 -17.37 5.10
C MET A 283 -33.80 -17.23 5.30
N PRO A 284 -34.64 -18.20 4.87
CA PRO A 284 -36.06 -18.14 5.18
C PRO A 284 -36.22 -18.25 6.69
N ALA A 285 -36.94 -17.29 7.28
CA ALA A 285 -37.44 -17.41 8.64
C ALA A 285 -38.27 -18.70 8.71
N SER A 286 -37.68 -19.77 9.23
CA SER A 286 -38.45 -20.96 9.58
C SER A 286 -39.44 -20.52 10.66
N HIS A 287 -40.70 -20.41 10.26
CA HIS A 287 -41.83 -20.32 11.16
C HIS A 287 -41.71 -21.44 12.19
N THR A 288 -41.28 -21.09 13.40
CA THR A 288 -41.61 -21.87 14.58
C THR A 288 -43.10 -21.68 14.82
N ASP A 289 -43.91 -22.58 14.24
CA ASP A 289 -45.28 -22.78 14.67
C ASP A 289 -45.26 -23.23 16.13
N SER A 290 -45.54 -22.29 17.02
CA SER A 290 -45.90 -22.57 18.40
C SER A 290 -47.30 -23.17 18.42
N SER A 291 -47.38 -24.49 18.32
CA SER A 291 -48.57 -25.26 18.70
C SER A 291 -48.26 -26.14 19.90
N SER A 292 -48.66 -25.62 21.06
CA SER A 292 -49.16 -26.28 22.27
C SER A 292 -49.02 -27.80 22.37
N CYS A 293 -48.23 -28.26 23.35
CA CYS A 293 -48.62 -29.39 24.18
C CYS A 293 -48.08 -29.22 25.60
N VAL A 294 -49.00 -28.92 26.51
CA VAL A 294 -48.86 -28.91 27.96
C VAL A 294 -48.67 -30.35 28.47
N VAL A 295 -47.83 -30.56 29.49
CA VAL A 295 -47.99 -31.47 30.68
C VAL A 295 -46.65 -31.53 31.48
N PRO A 296 -46.66 -31.72 32.82
CA PRO A 296 -45.84 -30.95 33.77
C PRO A 296 -44.71 -31.70 34.49
N ASP A 297 -43.92 -30.90 35.23
CA ASP A 297 -42.92 -31.14 36.29
C ASP A 297 -42.67 -32.55 36.84
N THR A 298 -41.37 -32.91 36.97
CA THR A 298 -40.81 -33.54 38.18
C THR A 298 -39.33 -33.14 38.40
N PRO A 299 -38.88 -32.93 39.66
CA PRO A 299 -37.50 -32.57 40.01
C PRO A 299 -36.66 -33.79 40.51
N TYR A 300 -35.36 -33.56 40.80
CA TYR A 300 -34.27 -34.48 41.23
C TYR A 300 -33.40 -35.04 40.07
N ARG A 301 -32.06 -35.11 40.12
CA ARG A 301 -31.11 -35.26 41.25
C ARG A 301 -29.67 -34.91 40.82
N HIS A 302 -28.90 -34.45 41.80
CA HIS A 302 -27.45 -34.25 41.85
C HIS A 302 -26.58 -35.47 41.44
N SER A 303 -25.43 -35.19 40.79
CA SER A 303 -24.07 -35.78 41.03
C SER A 303 -23.13 -35.31 39.89
N PHE A 304 -22.23 -34.34 40.07
CA PHE A 304 -20.87 -34.48 40.62
C PHE A 304 -20.13 -35.74 40.14
N GLU A 305 -19.19 -35.60 39.21
CA GLU A 305 -17.84 -36.18 39.34
C GLU A 305 -16.82 -35.54 38.40
N LEU A 306 -15.64 -35.29 38.97
CA LEU A 306 -14.42 -34.77 38.34
C LEU A 306 -13.61 -35.91 37.71
N ASN A 307 -12.96 -35.65 36.57
CA ASN A 307 -11.54 -35.98 36.31
C ASN A 307 -11.18 -35.46 34.91
N SER A 308 -10.35 -34.42 34.77
CA SER A 308 -8.88 -34.46 34.74
C SER A 308 -8.28 -35.22 33.55
N SER A 309 -7.25 -34.56 33.01
CA SER A 309 -6.10 -35.12 32.28
C SER A 309 -6.08 -34.89 30.76
N HIS A 310 -5.13 -34.03 30.35
CA HIS A 310 -4.07 -34.32 29.36
C HIS A 310 -4.53 -34.74 27.94
N GLN A 311 -4.01 -34.28 26.81
CA GLN A 311 -2.79 -33.56 26.44
C GLN A 311 -2.79 -33.45 24.90
N ILE A 312 -1.95 -32.54 24.38
CA ILE A 312 -1.12 -32.72 23.16
C ILE A 312 -1.73 -32.37 21.77
N ILE A 313 -1.13 -31.29 21.25
CA ILE A 313 -0.82 -30.84 19.87
C ILE A 313 -1.95 -30.20 19.06
#